data_AF-A0A1Y2K556-F1
#
_entry.id   AF-A0A1Y2K556-F1
#
_cell.length_a   1.000
_cell.length_b   1.000
_cell.length_c   1.000
_cell.angle_alpha   90.00
_cell.angle_beta   90.00
_cell.angle_gamma   90.00
#
_symmetry.space_group_name_H-M   'P 1'
#
loop_
_entity.id
_entity.type
_entity.pdbx_description
1 polymer ?
#
loop_
_entity_poly.entity_id
_entity_poly.type
_entity_poly.pdbx_seq_one_letter_code
_entity_poly.pdbx_strand_id
1 'polypeptide(L)'
;MFSALVAANARWNLDIRIDALSRTPQRFIDKCPALGHAPGVTWHAGDVRFFNYPKGQVDRTIHIALDAIDQAAMGVKKIHETVVGGLERVLDFCESARVERMLYLSSGAVYGPQPAGMEFMPESYPGAPHPEVLGSTYAHAKRYAEHLCAHASRSESFDAPIARCFSFVGPLLAMREHFAVGNFIADALTEERIRVNGDGSPIRAFQYAADTTIWFLTILEKGVGGRPYNIGGDEPVSMAQLAERTRDILAPGKPIEIQKRDGAGAGGNRYAPDLTRAREELGLVNRVSLDESIRRTGAYCREQGLERWHTPATPTYAAPKRLVVDIDGVIASLVPDLDYAKAEPLTDTIDAINALYDAGTEIVLFTARGSASGIDWRPVTEAQMQRWGVKHHELRLGKPHADYYIDDKLITPTQMQNMAAEARKAKERGAI
;
A
#
# COMPACT_ATOMS: atom_id res chain seq x y z
N MET A 1 8.19 -7.36 12.79
CA MET A 1 7.61 -6.60 13.91
C MET A 1 6.47 -7.34 14.59
N PHE A 2 5.32 -7.54 13.95
CA PHE A 2 4.16 -8.25 14.55
C PHE A 2 4.53 -9.61 15.18
N SER A 3 5.26 -10.45 14.44
CA SER A 3 5.77 -11.73 14.94
C SER A 3 6.69 -11.61 16.16
N ALA A 4 7.53 -10.57 16.20
CA ALA A 4 8.44 -10.33 17.31
C ALA A 4 7.70 -9.89 18.56
N LEU A 5 6.67 -9.04 18.43
CA LEU A 5 5.82 -8.62 19.54
C LEU A 5 5.07 -9.81 20.14
N VAL A 6 4.45 -10.65 19.30
CA VAL A 6 3.78 -11.89 19.75
C VAL A 6 4.75 -12.81 20.48
N ALA A 7 5.94 -13.05 19.91
CA ALA A 7 6.94 -13.92 20.53
C ALA A 7 7.50 -13.34 21.84
N ALA A 8 7.75 -12.04 21.90
CA ALA A 8 8.19 -11.34 23.10
C ALA A 8 7.14 -11.41 24.21
N ASN A 9 5.87 -11.18 23.86
CA ASN A 9 4.76 -11.23 24.80
C ASN A 9 4.64 -12.62 25.44
N ALA A 10 4.68 -13.68 24.62
CA ALA A 10 4.62 -15.05 25.09
C ALA A 10 5.85 -15.45 25.92
N ARG A 11 7.05 -15.01 25.52
CA ARG A 11 8.31 -15.39 26.18
C ARG A 11 8.51 -14.71 27.52
N TRP A 12 8.10 -13.45 27.64
CA TRP A 12 8.40 -12.63 28.80
C TRP A 12 7.16 -12.22 29.61
N ASN A 13 5.98 -12.71 29.25
CA ASN A 13 4.72 -12.45 29.93
C ASN A 13 4.47 -10.93 30.11
N LEU A 14 4.56 -10.19 28.99
CA LEU A 14 4.53 -8.73 29.00
C LEU A 14 3.12 -8.13 29.06
N ASP A 15 2.08 -8.98 28.99
CA ASP A 15 0.67 -8.57 28.92
C ASP A 15 0.37 -7.55 27.80
N ILE A 16 1.09 -7.66 26.67
CA ILE A 16 0.86 -6.82 25.50
C ILE A 16 -0.42 -7.29 24.81
N ARG A 17 -1.34 -6.34 24.58
CA ARG A 17 -2.51 -6.52 23.72
C ARG A 17 -2.28 -5.82 22.39
N ILE A 18 -2.64 -6.46 21.28
CA ILE A 18 -2.42 -5.97 19.94
C ILE A 18 -3.75 -5.88 19.20
N ASP A 19 -4.21 -4.67 18.95
CA ASP A 19 -5.34 -4.37 18.07
C ASP A 19 -4.84 -4.14 16.64
N ALA A 20 -5.07 -5.11 15.76
CA ALA A 20 -4.57 -5.10 14.39
C ALA A 20 -5.68 -4.74 13.39
N LEU A 21 -5.62 -3.53 12.82
CA LEU A 21 -6.50 -3.09 11.74
C LEU A 21 -5.98 -3.60 10.37
N SER A 22 -6.84 -4.28 9.62
CA SER A 22 -6.55 -4.69 8.24
C SER A 22 -7.82 -4.71 7.41
N ARG A 23 -7.72 -4.39 6.11
CA ARG A 23 -8.86 -4.51 5.17
C ARG A 23 -9.34 -5.95 5.04
N THR A 24 -8.41 -6.90 5.13
CA THR A 24 -8.68 -8.34 4.95
C THR A 24 -7.88 -9.17 5.96
N PRO A 25 -8.23 -9.13 7.27
CA PRO A 25 -7.51 -9.87 8.31
C PRO A 25 -7.38 -11.36 7.98
N GLN A 26 -8.44 -11.97 7.45
CA GLN A 26 -8.48 -13.39 7.11
C GLN A 26 -7.35 -13.79 6.16
N ARG A 27 -7.01 -12.94 5.19
CA ARG A 27 -5.91 -13.21 4.24
C ARG A 27 -4.56 -13.36 4.94
N PHE A 28 -4.32 -12.60 6.00
CA PHE A 28 -3.11 -12.75 6.81
C PHE A 28 -3.20 -13.98 7.71
N ILE A 29 -4.35 -14.20 8.34
CA ILE A 29 -4.60 -15.34 9.22
C ILE A 29 -4.40 -16.66 8.47
N ASP A 30 -4.94 -16.81 7.27
CA ASP A 30 -4.78 -18.02 6.46
C ASP A 30 -3.30 -18.27 6.09
N LYS A 31 -2.58 -17.20 5.77
CA LYS A 31 -1.15 -17.27 5.46
C LYS A 31 -0.30 -17.61 6.69
N CYS A 32 -0.64 -17.05 7.85
CA CYS A 32 0.13 -17.15 9.09
C CYS A 32 -0.77 -17.54 10.29
N PRO A 33 -1.38 -18.74 10.35
CA PRO A 33 -2.39 -19.06 11.37
C PRO A 33 -1.87 -18.92 12.80
N ALA A 34 -0.64 -19.35 13.05
CA ALA A 34 0.01 -19.24 14.36
C ALA A 34 0.14 -17.79 14.86
N LEU A 35 0.35 -16.83 13.96
CA LEU A 35 0.40 -15.41 14.29
C LEU A 35 -1.00 -14.79 14.32
N GLY A 36 -1.88 -15.22 13.43
CA GLY A 36 -3.25 -14.74 13.34
C GLY A 36 -4.09 -15.06 14.58
N HIS A 37 -3.84 -16.20 15.22
CA HIS A 37 -4.57 -16.70 16.40
C HIS A 37 -3.76 -16.56 17.69
N ALA A 38 -2.70 -15.77 17.68
CA ALA A 38 -1.85 -15.60 18.86
C ALA A 38 -2.64 -14.97 20.02
N PRO A 39 -2.43 -15.42 21.27
CA PRO A 39 -3.05 -14.80 22.44
C PRO A 39 -2.75 -13.30 22.53
N GLY A 40 -3.75 -12.50 22.89
CA GLY A 40 -3.63 -11.05 23.01
C GLY A 40 -3.74 -10.29 21.68
N VAL A 41 -4.00 -10.96 20.55
CA VAL A 41 -4.25 -10.31 19.25
C VAL A 41 -5.76 -10.20 18.99
N THR A 42 -6.21 -8.99 18.69
CA THR A 42 -7.58 -8.69 18.23
C THR A 42 -7.52 -8.12 16.82
N TRP A 43 -8.26 -8.71 15.89
CA TRP A 43 -8.33 -8.22 14.51
C TRP A 43 -9.54 -7.31 14.29
N HIS A 44 -9.29 -6.16 13.68
CA HIS A 44 -10.33 -5.23 13.22
C HIS A 44 -10.35 -5.24 11.70
N ALA A 45 -11.45 -5.71 11.11
CA ALA A 45 -11.65 -5.63 9.66
C ALA A 45 -12.07 -4.20 9.29
N GLY A 46 -11.27 -3.51 8.49
CA GLY A 46 -11.58 -2.14 8.10
C GLY A 46 -10.52 -1.48 7.22
N ASP A 47 -10.91 -0.41 6.54
CA ASP A 47 -10.03 0.47 5.79
C ASP A 47 -9.57 1.62 6.68
N VAL A 48 -8.29 2.00 6.62
CA VAL A 48 -7.74 3.09 7.43
C VAL A 48 -8.47 4.43 7.21
N ARG A 49 -9.11 4.61 6.04
CA ARG A 49 -9.92 5.77 5.71
C ARG A 49 -11.27 5.82 6.45
N PHE A 50 -11.77 4.68 6.93
CA PHE A 50 -13.14 4.58 7.49
C PHE A 50 -13.27 3.58 8.66
N PHE A 51 -12.19 3.25 9.36
CA PHE A 51 -12.24 2.26 10.45
C PHE A 51 -12.96 2.79 11.69
N ASN A 52 -13.57 1.87 12.44
CA ASN A 52 -14.10 2.15 13.76
C ASN A 52 -12.96 2.18 14.77
N TYR A 53 -12.94 3.19 15.63
CA TYR A 53 -11.92 3.30 16.66
C TYR A 53 -12.02 2.10 17.60
N PRO A 54 -10.89 1.41 17.90
CA PRO A 54 -10.88 0.32 18.86
C PRO A 54 -11.34 0.85 20.22
N LYS A 55 -12.06 0.00 20.96
CA LYS A 55 -12.55 0.33 22.31
C LYS A 55 -11.46 0.03 23.34
N GLY A 56 -11.33 0.92 24.33
CA GLY A 56 -10.38 0.77 25.44
C GLY A 56 -9.18 1.68 25.29
N GLN A 57 -8.24 1.54 26.23
CA GLN A 57 -7.00 2.32 26.25
C GLN A 57 -6.00 1.74 25.24
N VAL A 58 -5.37 2.62 24.46
CA VAL A 58 -4.27 2.31 23.55
C VAL A 58 -3.09 3.19 23.92
N ASP A 59 -1.97 2.58 24.30
CA ASP A 59 -0.80 3.31 24.79
C ASP A 59 0.16 3.70 23.67
N ARG A 60 0.18 2.91 22.59
CA ARG A 60 1.08 3.06 21.44
C ARG A 60 0.35 2.76 20.13
N THR A 61 0.65 3.56 19.10
CA THR A 61 0.16 3.33 17.75
C THR A 61 1.32 3.13 16.78
N ILE A 62 1.16 2.19 15.83
CA ILE A 62 2.10 2.03 14.72
C ILE A 62 1.34 2.05 13.40
N HIS A 63 1.55 3.10 12.62
CA HIS A 63 0.85 3.31 11.37
C HIS A 63 1.65 2.80 10.16
N ILE A 64 1.25 1.62 9.66
CA ILE A 64 1.85 0.92 8.51
C ILE A 64 0.79 0.69 7.41
N ALA A 65 -0.36 1.37 7.48
CA ALA A 65 -1.49 1.10 6.60
C ALA A 65 -1.26 1.69 5.20
N LEU A 66 -0.55 0.95 4.34
CA LEU A 66 -0.49 1.22 2.91
C LEU A 66 -0.12 -0.06 2.13
N ASP A 67 -0.73 -0.21 0.96
CA ASP A 67 -0.29 -1.21 -0.02
C ASP A 67 0.95 -0.70 -0.77
N ALA A 68 2.12 -1.22 -0.42
CA ALA A 68 3.38 -0.88 -1.09
C ALA A 68 3.50 -1.50 -2.49
N ILE A 69 2.75 -2.58 -2.78
CA ILE A 69 2.84 -3.34 -4.02
C ILE A 69 1.91 -2.76 -5.09
N ASP A 70 0.71 -2.34 -4.71
CA ASP A 70 -0.32 -1.92 -5.67
C ASP A 70 -0.24 -0.44 -6.08
N GLN A 71 0.83 0.28 -5.71
CA GLN A 71 0.94 1.73 -5.92
C GLN A 71 0.80 2.14 -7.40
N ALA A 72 1.38 1.36 -8.31
CA ALA A 72 1.31 1.64 -9.74
C ALA A 72 -0.11 1.44 -10.33
N ALA A 73 -0.92 0.58 -9.70
CA ALA A 73 -2.32 0.35 -10.10
C ALA A 73 -3.31 1.25 -9.35
N MET A 74 -2.88 1.93 -8.28
CA MET A 74 -3.70 2.87 -7.53
C MET A 74 -3.74 4.24 -8.19
N GLY A 75 -4.94 4.76 -8.46
CA GLY A 75 -5.12 6.13 -8.92
C GLY A 75 -4.66 7.16 -7.87
N VAL A 76 -4.25 8.34 -8.34
CA VAL A 76 -3.70 9.45 -7.53
C VAL A 76 -4.55 9.75 -6.28
N LYS A 77 -5.88 9.86 -6.46
CA LYS A 77 -6.82 10.13 -5.36
C LYS A 77 -6.80 9.03 -4.31
N LYS A 78 -6.78 7.77 -4.70
CA LYS A 78 -6.76 6.63 -3.76
C LYS A 78 -5.48 6.61 -2.93
N ILE A 79 -4.33 6.93 -3.54
CA ILE A 79 -3.06 7.07 -2.82
C ILE A 79 -3.18 8.20 -1.79
N HIS A 80 -3.65 9.37 -2.22
CA HIS A 80 -3.83 10.52 -1.33
C HIS A 80 -4.76 10.22 -0.16
N GLU A 81 -5.98 9.71 -0.41
CA GLU A 81 -6.94 9.37 0.63
C GLU A 81 -6.39 8.33 1.61
N THR A 82 -5.70 7.30 1.10
CA THR A 82 -5.18 6.23 1.96
C THR A 82 -4.03 6.73 2.82
N VAL A 83 -3.10 7.50 2.24
CA VAL A 83 -1.89 7.96 2.95
C VAL A 83 -2.18 9.16 3.84
N VAL A 84 -2.85 10.20 3.31
CA VAL A 84 -3.11 11.45 4.02
C VAL A 84 -4.38 11.31 4.86
N GLY A 85 -5.52 11.03 4.23
CA GLY A 85 -6.80 10.90 4.95
C GLY A 85 -6.81 9.76 5.97
N GLY A 86 -6.15 8.64 5.64
CA GLY A 86 -5.92 7.55 6.58
C GLY A 86 -5.05 7.97 7.78
N LEU A 87 -4.03 8.79 7.56
CA LEU A 87 -3.21 9.31 8.65
C LEU A 87 -4.00 10.29 9.52
N GLU A 88 -4.73 11.26 8.93
CA GLU A 88 -5.54 12.24 9.66
C GLU A 88 -6.45 11.55 10.68
N ARG A 89 -7.18 10.52 10.26
CA ARG A 89 -8.03 9.72 11.17
C ARG A 89 -7.26 9.00 12.27
N VAL A 90 -6.04 8.54 11.97
CA VAL A 90 -5.20 7.88 12.98
C VAL A 90 -4.64 8.90 13.97
N LEU A 91 -4.33 10.13 13.54
CA LEU A 91 -3.96 11.22 14.42
C LEU A 91 -5.14 11.62 15.32
N ASP A 92 -6.35 11.78 14.77
CA ASP A 92 -7.58 12.04 15.53
C ASP A 92 -7.85 10.93 16.55
N PHE A 93 -7.63 9.67 16.17
CA PHE A 93 -7.73 8.54 17.08
C PHE A 93 -6.68 8.64 18.20
N CYS A 94 -5.42 8.91 17.87
CA CYS A 94 -4.35 9.02 18.87
C CYS A 94 -4.63 10.13 19.89
N GLU A 95 -5.12 11.28 19.43
CA GLU A 95 -5.48 12.39 20.31
C GLU A 95 -6.68 12.05 21.20
N SER A 96 -7.77 11.52 20.62
CA SER A 96 -8.98 11.17 21.37
C SER A 96 -8.78 10.03 22.37
N ALA A 97 -7.95 9.04 22.01
CA ALA A 97 -7.60 7.93 22.88
C ALA A 97 -6.44 8.24 23.84
N ARG A 98 -5.82 9.43 23.74
CA ARG A 98 -4.64 9.84 24.52
C ARG A 98 -3.49 8.84 24.43
N VAL A 99 -3.22 8.39 23.21
CA VAL A 99 -2.04 7.57 22.89
C VAL A 99 -0.79 8.38 23.25
N GLU A 100 0.20 7.77 23.88
CA GLU A 100 1.41 8.51 24.26
C GLU A 100 2.34 8.74 23.05
N ARG A 101 2.50 7.72 22.20
CA ARG A 101 3.39 7.77 21.03
C ARG A 101 2.85 7.01 19.83
N MET A 102 3.07 7.56 18.65
CA MET A 102 2.70 7.00 17.35
C MET A 102 3.90 6.91 16.41
N LEU A 103 4.29 5.71 15.99
CA LEU A 103 5.28 5.56 14.92
C LEU A 103 4.61 5.67 13.55
N TYR A 104 5.05 6.64 12.74
CA TYR A 104 4.64 6.76 11.34
C TYR A 104 5.68 6.17 10.38
N LEU A 105 5.29 5.17 9.58
CA LEU A 105 6.16 4.63 8.53
C LEU A 105 6.05 5.45 7.25
N SER A 106 7.07 6.27 7.01
CA SER A 106 7.32 6.98 5.76
C SER A 106 8.22 6.14 4.82
N SER A 107 8.76 6.77 3.78
CA SER A 107 9.59 6.13 2.75
C SER A 107 10.73 7.04 2.34
N GLY A 108 11.88 6.48 1.99
CA GLY A 108 12.96 7.24 1.33
C GLY A 108 12.54 7.85 -0.01
N ALA A 109 11.39 7.44 -0.58
CA ALA A 109 10.83 8.07 -1.77
C ALA A 109 10.53 9.57 -1.57
N VAL A 110 10.32 10.04 -0.34
CA VAL A 110 10.06 11.46 -0.03
C VAL A 110 11.20 12.41 -0.44
N TYR A 111 12.41 11.87 -0.61
CA TYR A 111 13.58 12.61 -1.08
C TYR A 111 13.58 12.82 -2.60
N GLY A 112 12.86 11.99 -3.35
CA GLY A 112 13.00 11.92 -4.81
C GLY A 112 14.28 11.18 -5.24
N PRO A 113 14.72 11.39 -6.49
CA PRO A 113 15.96 10.80 -7.00
C PRO A 113 17.17 11.23 -6.17
N GLN A 114 18.01 10.28 -5.79
CA GLN A 114 19.27 10.58 -5.08
C GLN A 114 20.23 11.35 -6.02
N PRO A 115 20.73 12.53 -5.61
CA PRO A 115 21.64 13.32 -6.43
C PRO A 115 22.89 12.55 -6.87
N ALA A 116 23.36 12.82 -8.09
CA ALA A 116 24.61 12.26 -8.58
C ALA A 116 25.78 12.63 -7.65
N GLY A 117 26.61 11.64 -7.30
CA GLY A 117 27.74 11.82 -6.38
C GLY A 117 27.38 11.75 -4.89
N MET A 118 26.09 11.75 -4.51
CA MET A 118 25.68 11.54 -3.13
C MET A 118 25.73 10.04 -2.80
N GLU A 119 26.63 9.62 -1.92
CA GLU A 119 26.80 8.20 -1.57
C GLU A 119 25.67 7.67 -0.68
N PHE A 120 25.27 8.46 0.31
CA PHE A 120 24.20 8.17 1.26
C PHE A 120 23.26 9.37 1.37
N MET A 121 21.97 9.12 1.47
CA MET A 121 20.91 10.13 1.53
C MET A 121 20.61 10.53 2.98
N PRO A 122 21.00 11.73 3.45
CA PRO A 122 20.77 12.16 4.83
C PRO A 122 19.37 12.73 5.06
N GLU A 123 18.86 12.64 6.28
CA GLU A 123 17.56 13.21 6.65
C GLU A 123 17.51 14.73 6.57
N SER A 124 18.69 15.39 6.56
CA SER A 124 18.83 16.83 6.34
C SER A 124 18.68 17.25 4.88
N TYR A 125 18.66 16.30 3.93
CA TYR A 125 18.45 16.61 2.52
C TYR A 125 17.06 17.23 2.32
N PRO A 126 16.97 18.49 1.86
CA PRO A 126 15.69 19.20 1.78
C PRO A 126 14.87 18.79 0.56
N GLY A 127 15.49 18.14 -0.43
CA GLY A 127 14.89 17.86 -1.73
C GLY A 127 13.66 16.96 -1.67
N ALA A 128 12.91 16.99 -2.76
CA ALA A 128 11.69 16.25 -2.99
C ALA A 128 11.63 15.82 -4.47
N PRO A 129 10.79 14.83 -4.81
CA PRO A 129 10.45 14.59 -6.20
C PRO A 129 9.90 15.85 -6.88
N HIS A 130 10.17 15.97 -8.18
CA HIS A 130 9.61 17.07 -8.98
C HIS A 130 8.09 16.87 -9.15
N PRO A 131 7.24 17.89 -8.89
CA PRO A 131 5.78 17.73 -8.93
C PRO A 131 5.21 17.28 -10.29
N GLU A 132 5.89 17.59 -11.39
CA GLU A 132 5.46 17.17 -12.74
C GLU A 132 5.71 15.68 -13.03
N VAL A 133 6.47 14.99 -12.19
CA VAL A 133 6.68 13.55 -12.32
C VAL A 133 5.45 12.82 -11.77
N LEU A 134 4.51 12.47 -12.65
CA LEU A 134 3.22 11.88 -12.28
C LEU A 134 3.33 10.62 -11.39
N GLY A 135 4.40 9.83 -11.58
CA GLY A 135 4.71 8.65 -10.76
C GLY A 135 5.14 8.96 -9.31
N SER A 136 5.29 10.22 -8.92
CA SER A 136 5.77 10.63 -7.60
C SER A 136 4.66 10.91 -6.59
N THR A 137 3.39 10.69 -6.94
CA THR A 137 2.23 10.93 -6.07
C THR A 137 2.41 10.32 -4.68
N TYR A 138 2.89 9.07 -4.60
CA TYR A 138 3.16 8.39 -3.34
C TYR A 138 4.15 9.16 -2.46
N ALA A 139 5.25 9.61 -3.05
CA ALA A 139 6.29 10.34 -2.35
C ALA A 139 5.79 11.70 -1.84
N HIS A 140 5.00 12.43 -2.64
CA HIS A 140 4.36 13.67 -2.20
C HIS A 140 3.35 13.45 -1.07
N ALA A 141 2.51 12.42 -1.17
CA ALA A 141 1.55 12.07 -0.12
C ALA A 141 2.26 11.70 1.19
N LYS A 142 3.33 10.88 1.12
CA LYS A 142 4.15 10.55 2.29
C LYS A 142 4.81 11.78 2.91
N ARG A 143 5.31 12.69 2.08
CA ARG A 143 5.94 13.93 2.55
C ARG A 143 4.94 14.85 3.24
N TYR A 144 3.72 14.99 2.72
CA TYR A 144 2.68 15.77 3.39
C TYR A 144 2.25 15.12 4.71
N ALA A 145 2.15 13.79 4.73
CA ALA A 145 1.86 13.03 5.95
C ALA A 145 2.96 13.18 7.03
N GLU A 146 4.24 13.28 6.66
CA GLU A 146 5.31 13.65 7.59
C GLU A 146 5.09 15.04 8.20
N HIS A 147 4.60 15.99 7.39
CA HIS A 147 4.27 17.34 7.87
C HIS A 147 3.12 17.32 8.90
N LEU A 148 2.09 16.50 8.68
CA LEU A 148 1.01 16.30 9.66
C LEU A 148 1.53 15.71 10.97
N CYS A 149 2.42 14.71 10.92
CA CYS A 149 3.05 14.15 12.12
C CYS A 149 3.88 15.18 12.90
N ALA A 150 4.58 16.06 12.18
CA ALA A 150 5.35 17.14 12.79
C ALA A 150 4.46 18.19 13.49
N HIS A 151 3.28 18.49 12.93
CA HIS A 151 2.29 19.35 13.60
C HIS A 151 1.65 18.67 14.81
N ALA A 152 1.26 17.40 14.69
CA ALA A 152 0.70 16.64 15.80
C ALA A 152 1.68 16.53 16.98
N SER A 153 2.98 16.40 16.71
CA SER A 153 3.99 16.37 17.78
C SER A 153 4.25 17.74 18.42
N ARG A 154 3.82 18.84 17.79
CA ARG A 154 3.96 20.21 18.34
C ARG A 154 2.80 20.61 19.24
N SER A 155 1.63 19.98 19.13
CA SER A 155 0.49 20.28 20.00
C SER A 155 0.64 19.71 21.41
N GLU A 156 1.74 19.01 21.70
CA GLU A 156 2.06 18.35 22.98
C GLU A 156 1.07 17.25 23.42
N SER A 157 0.10 16.89 22.57
CA SER A 157 -0.88 15.83 22.85
C SER A 157 -0.24 14.43 22.85
N PHE A 158 0.69 14.17 21.93
CA PHE A 158 1.45 12.92 21.80
C PHE A 158 2.66 13.08 20.86
N ASP A 159 3.62 12.16 20.93
CA ASP A 159 4.77 12.17 20.03
C ASP A 159 4.56 11.29 18.79
N ALA A 160 4.86 11.81 17.60
CA ALA A 160 4.78 11.07 16.34
C ALA A 160 6.13 10.98 15.60
N PRO A 161 7.10 10.15 16.07
CA PRO A 161 8.35 9.94 15.35
C PRO A 161 8.14 9.26 14.00
N ILE A 162 9.03 9.54 13.04
CA ILE A 162 8.87 9.14 11.64
C ILE A 162 10.00 8.19 11.22
N ALA A 163 9.65 7.05 10.63
CA ALA A 163 10.60 6.10 10.05
C ALA A 163 10.60 6.19 8.51
N ARG A 164 11.66 6.73 7.90
CA ARG A 164 11.83 6.78 6.43
C ARG A 164 12.45 5.47 5.94
N CYS A 165 11.59 4.59 5.43
CA CYS A 165 11.98 3.23 5.05
C CYS A 165 12.67 3.17 3.68
N PHE A 166 13.82 2.50 3.63
CA PHE A 166 14.54 2.16 2.40
C PHE A 166 14.24 0.72 1.97
N SER A 167 15.26 -0.12 1.73
CA SER A 167 15.08 -1.49 1.25
C SER A 167 15.27 -2.50 2.38
N PHE A 168 14.45 -3.54 2.37
CA PHE A 168 14.44 -4.58 3.41
C PHE A 168 14.57 -5.97 2.79
N VAL A 169 15.04 -6.91 3.61
CA VAL A 169 15.14 -8.33 3.27
C VAL A 169 14.83 -9.16 4.52
N GLY A 170 14.11 -10.27 4.36
CA GLY A 170 13.78 -11.13 5.49
C GLY A 170 12.60 -12.05 5.25
N PRO A 171 12.24 -12.87 6.26
CA PRO A 171 11.02 -13.67 6.24
C PRO A 171 9.78 -12.85 5.92
N LEU A 172 8.80 -13.46 5.24
CA LEU A 172 7.55 -12.84 4.79
C LEU A 172 7.70 -11.75 3.71
N LEU A 173 8.90 -11.50 3.20
CA LEU A 173 9.09 -10.64 2.04
C LEU A 173 8.32 -11.23 0.85
N ALA A 174 7.62 -10.38 0.11
CA ALA A 174 6.94 -10.80 -1.11
C ALA A 174 7.98 -11.24 -2.16
N MET A 175 7.82 -12.46 -2.66
CA MET A 175 8.69 -13.05 -3.67
C MET A 175 8.07 -12.81 -5.05
N ARG A 176 8.90 -12.57 -6.07
CA ARG A 176 8.46 -12.40 -7.47
C ARG A 176 7.53 -11.21 -7.69
N GLU A 177 7.81 -10.13 -6.97
CA GLU A 177 7.13 -8.83 -7.11
C GLU A 177 8.15 -7.79 -7.61
N HIS A 178 8.01 -6.53 -7.21
CA HIS A 178 8.91 -5.44 -7.58
C HIS A 178 10.20 -5.35 -6.74
N PHE A 179 10.44 -6.30 -5.81
CA PHE A 179 11.63 -6.31 -4.95
C PHE A 179 12.75 -7.21 -5.51
N ALA A 180 13.84 -6.61 -5.98
CA ALA A 180 14.95 -7.33 -6.62
C ALA A 180 15.54 -8.47 -5.76
N VAL A 181 15.77 -8.23 -4.46
CA VAL A 181 16.33 -9.27 -3.56
C VAL A 181 15.43 -10.48 -3.44
N GLY A 182 14.10 -10.29 -3.39
CA GLY A 182 13.13 -11.39 -3.34
C GLY A 182 13.13 -12.18 -4.64
N ASN A 183 13.22 -11.50 -5.78
CA ASN A 183 13.25 -12.13 -7.09
C ASN A 183 14.53 -12.96 -7.29
N PHE A 184 15.69 -12.44 -6.88
CA PHE A 184 16.95 -13.18 -6.97
C PHE A 184 16.97 -14.40 -6.06
N ILE A 185 16.42 -14.29 -4.84
CA ILE A 185 16.28 -15.44 -3.92
C ILE A 185 15.34 -16.48 -4.53
N ALA A 186 14.20 -16.07 -5.10
CA ALA A 186 13.27 -16.99 -5.74
C ALA A 186 13.91 -17.70 -6.93
N ASP A 187 14.57 -16.97 -7.82
CA ASP A 187 15.26 -17.53 -8.98
C ASP A 187 16.38 -18.48 -8.55
N ALA A 188 17.18 -18.10 -7.56
CA ALA A 188 18.25 -18.94 -7.01
C ALA A 188 17.68 -20.26 -6.45
N LEU A 189 16.48 -20.26 -5.90
CA LEU A 189 15.86 -21.45 -5.32
C LEU A 189 15.08 -22.31 -6.31
N THR A 190 14.51 -21.75 -7.39
CA THR A 190 13.53 -22.47 -8.22
C THR A 190 13.76 -22.43 -9.72
N GLU A 191 14.51 -21.46 -10.23
CA GLU A 191 14.71 -21.29 -11.66
C GLU A 191 16.05 -21.86 -12.11
N GLU A 192 16.23 -22.07 -13.41
CA GLU A 192 17.52 -22.50 -13.97
C GLU A 192 18.58 -21.40 -13.94
N ARG A 193 18.18 -20.13 -13.82
CA ARG A 193 19.05 -18.94 -13.86
C ARG A 193 18.47 -17.81 -13.03
N ILE A 194 19.33 -16.90 -12.58
CA ILE A 194 18.94 -15.66 -11.89
C ILE A 194 18.84 -14.53 -12.91
N ARG A 195 17.68 -13.88 -12.98
CA ARG A 195 17.40 -12.83 -13.97
C ARG A 195 17.56 -11.46 -13.35
N VAL A 196 18.40 -10.62 -13.95
CA VAL A 196 18.56 -9.20 -13.59
C VAL A 196 17.87 -8.36 -14.65
N ASN A 197 16.77 -7.72 -14.27
CA ASN A 197 16.05 -6.81 -15.16
C ASN A 197 16.85 -5.51 -15.35
N GLY A 198 17.06 -5.09 -16.59
CA GLY A 198 17.85 -3.91 -16.93
C GLY A 198 19.34 -4.19 -17.02
N ASP A 199 20.17 -3.19 -16.75
CA ASP A 199 21.63 -3.26 -16.89
C ASP A 199 22.38 -3.68 -15.60
N GLY A 200 21.65 -3.84 -14.49
CA GLY A 200 22.20 -4.18 -13.18
C GLY A 200 22.88 -3.02 -12.44
N SER A 201 22.90 -1.80 -13.00
CA SER A 201 23.57 -0.63 -12.42
C SER A 201 22.87 0.05 -11.24
N PRO A 202 21.53 -0.07 -11.00
CA PRO A 202 20.90 0.53 -9.83
C PRO A 202 21.51 0.02 -8.52
N ILE A 203 21.64 0.91 -7.53
CA ILE A 203 22.26 0.63 -6.24
C ILE A 203 21.22 0.72 -5.12
N ARG A 204 21.19 -0.28 -4.24
CA ARG A 204 20.32 -0.32 -3.05
C ARG A 204 21.11 -0.78 -1.83
N ALA A 205 20.63 -0.47 -0.63
CA ALA A 205 21.16 -1.00 0.62
C ALA A 205 20.02 -1.67 1.41
N PHE A 206 20.20 -2.93 1.81
CA PHE A 206 19.14 -3.75 2.41
C PHE A 206 19.38 -4.00 3.89
N GLN A 207 18.33 -3.83 4.69
CA GLN A 207 18.35 -4.15 6.12
C GLN A 207 17.55 -5.42 6.42
N TYR A 208 18.05 -6.24 7.34
CA TYR A 208 17.36 -7.44 7.75
C TYR A 208 16.12 -7.13 8.60
N ALA A 209 15.02 -7.86 8.37
CA ALA A 209 13.73 -7.64 9.02
C ALA A 209 13.77 -7.65 10.56
N ALA A 210 14.69 -8.41 11.17
CA ALA A 210 14.86 -8.42 12.63
C ALA A 210 15.46 -7.09 13.13
N ASP A 211 16.50 -6.57 12.46
CA ASP A 211 17.08 -5.26 12.77
C ASP A 211 16.05 -4.16 12.52
N THR A 212 15.33 -4.21 11.40
CA THR A 212 14.23 -3.27 11.11
C THR A 212 13.17 -3.24 12.22
N THR A 213 12.85 -4.41 12.79
CA THR A 213 11.90 -4.49 13.91
C THR A 213 12.44 -3.80 15.16
N ILE A 214 13.71 -4.04 15.51
CA ILE A 214 14.36 -3.39 16.66
C ILE A 214 14.37 -1.87 16.46
N TRP A 215 14.70 -1.41 15.25
CA TRP A 215 14.75 0.00 14.91
C TRP A 215 13.38 0.66 15.02
N PHE A 216 12.32 0.05 14.46
CA PHE A 216 10.95 0.56 14.60
C PHE A 216 10.53 0.71 16.06
N LEU A 217 10.73 -0.33 16.88
CA LEU A 217 10.36 -0.27 18.30
C LEU A 217 11.19 0.76 19.07
N THR A 218 12.48 0.91 18.73
CA THR A 218 13.33 1.92 19.36
C THR A 218 12.92 3.33 18.97
N ILE A 219 12.60 3.57 17.70
CA ILE A 219 12.14 4.89 17.23
C ILE A 219 10.78 5.21 17.83
N LEU A 220 9.87 4.24 17.93
CA LEU A 220 8.58 4.42 18.61
C LEU A 220 8.79 4.90 20.06
N GLU A 221 9.66 4.23 20.83
CA GLU A 221 9.82 4.53 22.25
C GLU A 221 10.76 5.69 22.57
N LYS A 222 11.73 5.98 21.72
CA LYS A 222 12.83 6.92 22.01
C LYS A 222 13.05 8.00 20.96
N GLY A 223 12.43 7.88 19.79
CA GLY A 223 12.53 8.88 18.73
C GLY A 223 11.90 10.20 19.15
N VAL A 224 12.45 11.31 18.64
CA VAL A 224 11.87 12.64 18.86
C VAL A 224 10.61 12.79 18.02
N GLY A 225 9.51 13.29 18.61
CA GLY A 225 8.25 13.56 17.91
C GLY A 225 8.44 14.46 16.69
N GLY A 226 7.81 14.09 15.57
CA GLY A 226 7.90 14.83 14.31
C GLY A 226 9.24 14.73 13.59
N ARG A 227 10.22 14.00 14.16
CA ARG A 227 11.57 13.87 13.59
C ARG A 227 11.67 12.61 12.74
N PRO A 228 12.19 12.71 11.50
CA PRO A 228 12.45 11.56 10.66
C PRO A 228 13.77 10.88 11.02
N TYR A 229 13.77 9.56 10.93
CA TYR A 229 14.92 8.67 11.02
C TYR A 229 14.95 7.77 9.78
N ASN A 230 16.06 7.77 9.06
CA ASN A 230 16.28 6.83 7.97
C ASN A 230 16.47 5.42 8.52
N ILE A 231 15.89 4.44 7.81
CA ILE A 231 16.01 3.02 8.15
C ILE A 231 16.29 2.23 6.87
N GLY A 232 17.36 1.44 6.86
CA GLY A 232 17.76 0.63 5.72
C GLY A 232 19.18 0.09 5.85
N GLY A 233 19.68 -0.54 4.79
CA GLY A 233 21.02 -1.13 4.82
C GLY A 233 22.11 -0.05 4.87
N ASP A 234 23.25 -0.42 5.43
CA ASP A 234 24.50 0.35 5.50
C ASP A 234 25.50 -0.05 4.40
N GLU A 235 25.20 -1.10 3.64
CA GLU A 235 26.02 -1.59 2.53
C GLU A 235 25.32 -1.38 1.17
N PRO A 236 25.66 -0.30 0.43
CA PRO A 236 25.16 -0.10 -0.93
C PRO A 236 25.75 -1.12 -1.90
N VAL A 237 24.90 -1.85 -2.62
CA VAL A 237 25.29 -2.83 -3.64
C VAL A 237 24.51 -2.62 -4.93
N SER A 238 25.16 -2.87 -6.07
CA SER A 238 24.46 -2.87 -7.36
C SER A 238 23.55 -4.10 -7.50
N MET A 239 22.56 -4.03 -8.39
CA MET A 239 21.68 -5.19 -8.65
C MET A 239 22.46 -6.38 -9.23
N ALA A 240 23.50 -6.12 -10.03
CA ALA A 240 24.41 -7.17 -10.51
C ALA A 240 25.16 -7.84 -9.36
N GLN A 241 25.77 -7.05 -8.46
CA GLN A 241 26.49 -7.56 -7.29
C GLN A 241 25.56 -8.32 -6.34
N LEU A 242 24.33 -7.83 -6.15
CA LEU A 242 23.32 -8.50 -5.34
C LEU A 242 22.93 -9.87 -5.93
N ALA A 243 22.78 -9.97 -7.25
CA ALA A 243 22.50 -11.23 -7.93
C ALA A 243 23.66 -12.22 -7.79
N GLU A 244 24.91 -11.76 -7.95
CA GLU A 244 26.12 -12.56 -7.73
C GLU A 244 26.20 -13.10 -6.31
N ARG A 245 26.04 -12.24 -5.30
CA ARG A 245 26.03 -12.67 -3.89
C ARG A 245 24.92 -13.67 -3.61
N THR A 246 23.72 -13.43 -4.15
CA THR A 246 22.59 -14.35 -3.98
C THR A 246 22.87 -15.72 -4.60
N ARG A 247 23.43 -15.76 -5.81
CA ARG A 247 23.92 -17.00 -6.45
C ARG A 247 24.92 -17.71 -5.55
N ASP A 248 25.98 -17.03 -5.13
CA ASP A 248 27.09 -17.66 -4.42
C ASP A 248 26.66 -18.21 -3.05
N ILE A 249 25.66 -17.59 -2.42
CA ILE A 249 25.14 -18.03 -1.12
C ILE A 249 24.12 -19.16 -1.25
N LEU A 250 23.21 -19.10 -2.24
CA LEU A 250 22.04 -19.99 -2.29
C LEU A 250 22.11 -21.06 -3.38
N ALA A 251 22.80 -20.81 -4.49
CA ALA A 251 22.89 -21.70 -5.65
C ALA A 251 24.22 -21.50 -6.42
N PRO A 252 25.38 -21.89 -5.84
CA PRO A 252 26.68 -21.72 -6.47
C PRO A 252 26.72 -22.31 -7.88
N GLY A 253 27.28 -21.57 -8.83
CA GLY A 253 27.42 -22.00 -10.24
C GLY A 253 26.18 -21.79 -11.11
N LYS A 254 25.05 -21.33 -10.56
CA LYS A 254 23.85 -21.00 -11.35
C LYS A 254 24.10 -19.79 -12.28
N PRO A 255 23.73 -19.83 -13.57
CA PRO A 255 23.91 -18.69 -14.47
C PRO A 255 23.14 -17.44 -14.02
N ILE A 256 23.71 -16.26 -14.31
CA ILE A 256 23.05 -14.96 -14.15
C ILE A 256 22.80 -14.40 -15.55
N GLU A 257 21.56 -14.02 -15.83
CA GLU A 257 21.14 -13.42 -17.09
C GLU A 257 20.80 -11.94 -16.87
N ILE A 258 21.56 -11.03 -17.46
CA ILE A 258 21.30 -9.59 -17.39
C ILE A 258 20.52 -9.17 -18.65
N GLN A 259 19.27 -8.74 -18.45
CA GLN A 259 18.36 -8.37 -19.52
C GLN A 259 18.49 -6.87 -19.85
N LYS A 260 19.60 -6.51 -20.49
CA LYS A 260 19.78 -5.13 -21.00
C LYS A 260 18.66 -4.80 -21.98
N ARG A 261 17.92 -3.73 -21.71
CA ARG A 261 17.01 -3.12 -22.69
C ARG A 261 17.75 -2.00 -23.42
N ASP A 262 17.63 -1.99 -24.75
CA ASP A 262 18.14 -0.89 -25.56
C ASP A 262 17.46 0.42 -25.15
N GLY A 263 18.24 1.49 -24.93
CA GLY A 263 17.74 2.82 -24.55
C GLY A 263 17.54 3.07 -23.05
N ALA A 264 17.84 2.11 -22.16
CA ALA A 264 17.93 2.41 -20.73
C ALA A 264 19.18 3.27 -20.47
N GLY A 265 18.98 4.57 -20.20
CA GLY A 265 20.08 5.50 -19.93
C GLY A 265 20.96 5.02 -18.78
N ALA A 266 22.27 5.25 -18.88
CA ALA A 266 23.31 4.87 -17.93
C ALA A 266 23.28 5.65 -16.59
N GLY A 267 22.09 6.05 -16.13
CA GLY A 267 21.89 6.78 -14.89
C GLY A 267 21.73 5.82 -13.72
N GLY A 268 22.83 5.53 -13.01
CA GLY A 268 22.82 4.72 -11.79
C GLY A 268 21.83 5.29 -10.76
N ASN A 269 20.63 4.69 -10.69
CA ASN A 269 19.62 5.02 -9.69
C ASN A 269 20.10 4.47 -8.34
N ARG A 270 20.64 5.34 -7.48
CA ARG A 270 21.07 5.02 -6.12
C ARG A 270 19.93 5.29 -5.13
N TYR A 271 19.80 4.41 -4.14
CA TYR A 271 18.85 4.56 -3.06
C TYR A 271 19.45 3.91 -1.81
N ALA A 272 20.24 4.70 -1.08
CA ALA A 272 21.00 4.27 0.08
C ALA A 272 20.85 5.33 1.20
N PRO A 273 20.39 4.95 2.41
CA PRO A 273 20.21 5.88 3.51
C PRO A 273 21.53 6.25 4.19
N ASP A 274 21.66 7.50 4.61
CA ASP A 274 22.59 7.81 5.71
C ASP A 274 21.91 7.43 7.03
N LEU A 275 22.60 6.62 7.85
CA LEU A 275 22.10 6.09 9.11
C LEU A 275 22.72 6.80 10.33
N THR A 276 23.50 7.86 10.11
CA THR A 276 24.22 8.59 11.15
C THR A 276 23.29 9.05 12.27
N ARG A 277 22.12 9.61 11.93
CA ARG A 277 21.13 10.06 12.92
C ARG A 277 20.62 8.92 13.81
N ALA A 278 20.21 7.80 13.21
CA ALA A 278 19.71 6.65 13.97
C ALA A 278 20.80 6.08 14.89
N ARG A 279 22.06 6.07 14.43
CA ARG A 279 23.20 5.63 15.23
C ARG A 279 23.51 6.57 16.38
N GLU A 280 23.61 7.87 16.12
CA GLU A 280 24.03 8.86 17.11
C GLU A 280 22.95 9.18 18.14
N GLU A 281 21.68 9.31 17.71
CA GLU A 281 20.58 9.67 18.61
C GLU A 281 19.99 8.46 19.35
N LEU A 282 19.98 7.27 18.72
CA LEU A 282 19.26 6.10 19.23
C LEU A 282 20.14 4.86 19.45
N GLY A 283 21.43 4.92 19.13
CA GLY A 283 22.35 3.79 19.26
C GLY A 283 22.03 2.62 18.31
N LEU A 284 21.31 2.90 17.22
CA LEU A 284 20.85 1.89 16.27
C LEU A 284 21.95 1.52 15.28
N VAL A 285 22.19 0.22 15.13
CA VAL A 285 23.16 -0.37 14.19
C VAL A 285 22.59 -1.63 13.55
N ASN A 286 23.01 -1.91 12.32
CA ASN A 286 22.70 -3.17 11.65
C ASN A 286 23.57 -4.28 12.24
N ARG A 287 22.94 -5.38 12.66
CA ARG A 287 23.62 -6.52 13.29
C ARG A 287 23.73 -7.71 12.35
N VAL A 288 22.85 -7.79 11.36
CA VAL A 288 22.81 -8.85 10.37
C VAL A 288 23.32 -8.32 9.04
N SER A 289 24.42 -8.89 8.53
CA SER A 289 24.98 -8.51 7.23
C SER A 289 24.03 -8.85 6.07
N LEU A 290 24.25 -8.25 4.90
CA LEU A 290 23.49 -8.59 3.70
C LEU A 290 23.56 -10.09 3.37
N ASP A 291 24.76 -10.67 3.43
CA ASP A 291 24.98 -12.08 3.11
C ASP A 291 24.22 -13.02 4.08
N GLU A 292 24.24 -12.71 5.38
CA GLU A 292 23.45 -13.45 6.37
C GLU A 292 21.94 -13.24 6.19
N SER A 293 21.54 -12.04 5.79
CA SER A 293 20.15 -11.74 5.45
C SER A 293 19.64 -12.60 4.29
N ILE A 294 20.43 -12.74 3.23
CA ILE A 294 20.12 -13.59 2.07
C ILE A 294 20.03 -15.05 2.52
N ARG A 295 21.02 -15.54 3.29
CA ARG A 295 21.06 -16.91 3.80
C ARG A 295 19.83 -17.26 4.63
N ARG A 296 19.49 -16.43 5.62
CA ARG A 296 18.33 -16.64 6.49
C ARG A 296 17.01 -16.57 5.73
N THR A 297 16.89 -15.63 4.80
CA THR A 297 15.68 -15.48 3.99
C THR A 297 15.51 -16.68 3.05
N GLY A 298 16.59 -17.13 2.40
CA GLY A 298 16.57 -18.33 1.57
C GLY A 298 16.23 -19.60 2.34
N ALA A 299 16.78 -19.78 3.55
CA ALA A 299 16.44 -20.89 4.44
C ALA A 299 14.95 -20.88 4.81
N TYR A 300 14.42 -19.71 5.21
CA TYR A 300 13.00 -19.55 5.49
C TYR A 300 12.12 -19.91 4.28
N CYS A 301 12.49 -19.48 3.08
CA CYS A 301 11.75 -19.83 1.85
C CYS A 301 11.75 -21.32 1.55
N ARG A 302 12.86 -22.03 1.82
CA ARG A 302 12.95 -23.49 1.67
C ARG A 302 12.03 -24.21 2.65
N GLU A 303 11.97 -23.74 3.89
CA GLU A 303 11.12 -24.35 4.93
C GLU A 303 9.63 -24.13 4.70
N GLN A 304 9.23 -22.93 4.25
CA GLN A 304 7.81 -22.56 4.13
C GLN A 304 7.21 -22.84 2.75
N GLY A 305 8.05 -23.11 1.74
CA GLY A 305 7.65 -23.14 0.33
C GLY A 305 7.45 -21.74 -0.25
N LEU A 306 7.90 -21.51 -1.48
CA LEU A 306 7.78 -20.22 -2.17
C LEU A 306 6.33 -19.89 -2.57
N GLU A 307 5.51 -20.92 -2.83
CA GLU A 307 4.11 -20.78 -3.27
C GLU A 307 3.22 -20.12 -2.22
N ARG A 308 3.52 -20.32 -0.93
CA ARG A 308 2.77 -19.74 0.20
C ARG A 308 2.76 -18.21 0.21
N TRP A 309 3.73 -17.60 -0.48
CA TRP A 309 3.95 -16.16 -0.48
C TRP A 309 3.61 -15.47 -1.80
N HIS A 310 3.13 -16.22 -2.79
CA HIS A 310 2.50 -15.62 -3.96
C HIS A 310 1.23 -14.88 -3.54
N THR A 311 1.11 -13.63 -3.99
CA THR A 311 -0.18 -12.94 -4.04
C THR A 311 -0.84 -13.38 -5.34
N PRO A 312 -2.03 -14.01 -5.30
CA PRO A 312 -2.83 -14.11 -6.53
C PRO A 312 -3.00 -12.68 -7.07
N ALA A 313 -2.71 -12.49 -8.36
CA ALA A 313 -2.65 -11.19 -9.03
C ALA A 313 -4.01 -10.45 -9.11
N THR A 314 -5.02 -10.86 -8.34
CA THR A 314 -6.33 -10.22 -8.33
C THR A 314 -6.97 -10.39 -6.96
N PRO A 315 -7.25 -9.31 -6.21
CA PRO A 315 -8.12 -9.41 -5.06
C PRO A 315 -9.49 -9.92 -5.51
N THR A 316 -9.91 -11.08 -5.00
CA THR A 316 -11.27 -11.57 -5.12
C THR A 316 -12.16 -10.74 -4.19
N TYR A 317 -12.84 -9.75 -4.76
CA TYR A 317 -13.91 -9.06 -4.05
C TYR A 317 -15.17 -9.94 -4.14
N ALA A 318 -15.81 -10.21 -3.01
CA ALA A 318 -17.16 -10.76 -3.03
C ALA A 318 -18.08 -9.79 -3.79
N ALA A 319 -18.96 -10.32 -4.64
CA ALA A 319 -19.91 -9.51 -5.38
C ALA A 319 -20.81 -8.72 -4.39
N PRO A 320 -20.95 -7.40 -4.56
CA PRO A 320 -21.75 -6.58 -3.66
C PRO A 320 -23.23 -6.95 -3.83
N LYS A 321 -23.99 -6.93 -2.74
CA LYS A 321 -25.45 -7.14 -2.82
C LYS A 321 -26.17 -5.96 -3.49
N ARG A 322 -25.66 -4.75 -3.27
CA ARG A 322 -26.17 -3.50 -3.84
C ARG A 322 -25.03 -2.57 -4.22
N LEU A 323 -25.12 -1.93 -5.37
CA LEU A 323 -24.15 -0.98 -5.89
C LEU A 323 -24.88 0.30 -6.31
N VAL A 324 -24.42 1.45 -5.80
CA VAL A 324 -24.86 2.77 -6.24
C VAL A 324 -23.82 3.32 -7.21
N VAL A 325 -24.25 3.71 -8.40
CA VAL A 325 -23.38 4.11 -9.51
C VAL A 325 -23.74 5.54 -9.90
N ASP A 326 -22.77 6.44 -9.82
CA ASP A 326 -22.94 7.78 -10.38
C ASP A 326 -23.01 7.72 -11.91
N ILE A 327 -23.75 8.61 -12.55
CA ILE A 327 -23.89 8.61 -14.02
C ILE A 327 -22.76 9.38 -14.67
N ASP A 328 -22.34 10.53 -14.13
CA ASP A 328 -21.51 11.49 -14.83
C ASP A 328 -20.01 11.22 -14.60
N GLY A 329 -19.28 10.91 -15.67
CA GLY A 329 -17.88 10.47 -15.59
C GLY A 329 -17.72 8.96 -15.37
N VAL A 330 -18.81 8.22 -15.20
CA VAL A 330 -18.81 6.76 -14.99
C VAL A 330 -19.60 6.05 -16.09
N ILE A 331 -20.87 6.41 -16.32
CA ILE A 331 -21.74 5.86 -17.37
C ILE A 331 -21.77 6.78 -18.59
N ALA A 332 -21.76 8.09 -18.35
CA ALA A 332 -21.83 9.14 -19.34
C ALA A 332 -20.54 9.98 -19.32
N SER A 333 -20.07 10.43 -20.48
CA SER A 333 -18.95 11.36 -20.56
C SER A 333 -19.29 12.69 -19.88
N LEU A 334 -18.27 13.32 -19.29
CA LEU A 334 -18.40 14.69 -18.79
C LEU A 334 -18.52 15.66 -19.97
N VAL A 335 -19.48 16.58 -19.88
CA VAL A 335 -19.77 17.56 -20.93
C VAL A 335 -19.39 18.97 -20.48
N PRO A 336 -18.82 19.80 -21.37
CA PRO A 336 -18.67 21.23 -21.13
C PRO A 336 -20.04 21.88 -20.86
N ASP A 337 -20.05 22.92 -20.02
CA ASP A 337 -21.23 23.75 -19.71
C ASP A 337 -22.43 23.02 -19.11
N LEU A 338 -22.26 21.76 -18.67
CA LEU A 338 -23.31 20.93 -18.06
C LEU A 338 -24.51 20.69 -19.00
N ASP A 339 -24.30 20.71 -20.32
CA ASP A 339 -25.31 20.34 -21.31
C ASP A 339 -25.34 18.82 -21.50
N TYR A 340 -25.97 18.13 -20.54
CA TYR A 340 -25.96 16.67 -20.45
C TYR A 340 -26.62 15.96 -21.62
N ALA A 341 -27.38 16.66 -22.47
CA ALA A 341 -27.94 16.08 -23.70
C ALA A 341 -26.83 15.63 -24.67
N LYS A 342 -25.65 16.26 -24.60
CA LYS A 342 -24.47 15.95 -25.41
C LYS A 342 -23.58 14.85 -24.85
N ALA A 343 -23.90 14.30 -23.68
CA ALA A 343 -23.10 13.26 -23.08
C ALA A 343 -23.09 12.00 -23.96
N GLU A 344 -21.95 11.30 -23.99
CA GLU A 344 -21.74 10.07 -24.76
C GLU A 344 -21.58 8.88 -23.78
N PRO A 345 -21.97 7.66 -24.18
CA PRO A 345 -21.86 6.49 -23.31
C PRO A 345 -20.40 6.04 -23.11
N LEU A 346 -20.05 5.72 -21.86
CA LEU A 346 -18.80 5.03 -21.52
C LEU A 346 -19.05 3.52 -21.53
N THR A 347 -18.94 2.91 -22.73
CA THR A 347 -19.39 1.54 -23.02
C THR A 347 -18.77 0.48 -22.12
N ASP A 348 -17.46 0.56 -21.84
CA ASP A 348 -16.76 -0.44 -21.01
C ASP A 348 -17.33 -0.50 -19.57
N THR A 349 -17.72 0.65 -19.03
CA THR A 349 -18.34 0.75 -17.71
C THR A 349 -19.77 0.22 -17.75
N ILE A 350 -20.53 0.56 -18.79
CA ILE A 350 -21.91 0.08 -18.98
C ILE A 350 -21.95 -1.44 -19.06
N ASP A 351 -21.03 -2.05 -19.81
CA ASP A 351 -20.93 -3.51 -19.93
C ASP A 351 -20.63 -4.16 -18.58
N ALA A 352 -19.75 -3.55 -17.77
CA ALA A 352 -19.41 -4.05 -16.45
C ALA A 352 -20.59 -3.94 -15.45
N ILE A 353 -21.34 -2.84 -15.48
CA ILE A 353 -22.56 -2.64 -14.67
C ILE A 353 -23.62 -3.67 -15.07
N ASN A 354 -23.82 -3.86 -16.37
CA ASN A 354 -24.78 -4.83 -16.90
C ASN A 354 -24.41 -6.26 -16.49
N ALA A 355 -23.12 -6.59 -16.49
CA ALA A 355 -22.64 -7.89 -16.04
C ALA A 355 -22.88 -8.13 -14.53
N LEU A 356 -22.75 -7.09 -13.70
CA LEU A 356 -23.08 -7.14 -12.26
C LEU A 356 -24.59 -7.26 -12.01
N TYR A 357 -25.39 -6.52 -12.77
CA TYR A 357 -26.85 -6.63 -12.77
C TYR A 357 -27.30 -8.07 -13.08
N ASP A 358 -26.77 -8.65 -14.17
CA ASP A 358 -27.11 -10.02 -14.58
C ASP A 358 -26.63 -11.08 -13.58
N ALA A 359 -25.62 -10.74 -12.78
CA ALA A 359 -25.13 -11.57 -11.70
C ALA A 359 -25.90 -11.40 -10.37
N GLY A 360 -26.97 -10.59 -10.35
CA GLY A 360 -27.86 -10.42 -9.20
C GLY A 360 -27.49 -9.28 -8.25
N THR A 361 -26.57 -8.39 -8.65
CA THR A 361 -26.29 -7.16 -7.88
C THR A 361 -27.42 -6.15 -8.07
N GLU A 362 -27.96 -5.62 -6.98
CA GLU A 362 -28.92 -4.50 -7.05
C GLU A 362 -28.20 -3.22 -7.49
N ILE A 363 -28.37 -2.81 -8.75
CA ILE A 363 -27.82 -1.56 -9.31
C ILE A 363 -28.77 -0.38 -9.10
N VAL A 364 -28.29 0.69 -8.46
CA VAL A 364 -28.97 1.98 -8.30
C VAL A 364 -28.15 3.05 -9.02
N LEU A 365 -28.74 3.74 -9.98
CA LEU A 365 -28.12 4.88 -10.65
C LEU A 365 -28.41 6.16 -9.90
N PHE A 366 -27.41 7.03 -9.85
CA PHE A 366 -27.48 8.31 -9.18
C PHE A 366 -26.89 9.40 -10.08
N THR A 367 -27.45 10.61 -10.04
CA THR A 367 -26.84 11.78 -10.70
C THR A 367 -27.22 13.08 -10.02
N ALA A 368 -26.29 14.05 -10.06
CA ALA A 368 -26.52 15.43 -9.64
C ALA A 368 -27.02 16.35 -10.77
N ARG A 369 -27.27 15.84 -11.98
CA ARG A 369 -27.81 16.61 -13.11
C ARG A 369 -29.00 17.47 -12.70
N GLY A 370 -28.94 18.76 -13.03
CA GLY A 370 -29.97 19.73 -12.67
C GLY A 370 -29.84 20.37 -11.30
N SER A 371 -29.00 19.83 -10.41
CA SER A 371 -28.84 20.37 -9.04
C SER A 371 -28.25 21.79 -9.05
N ALA A 372 -27.38 22.11 -10.01
CA ALA A 372 -26.77 23.43 -10.15
C ALA A 372 -27.57 24.39 -11.04
N SER A 373 -28.27 23.87 -12.05
CA SER A 373 -28.96 24.69 -13.06
C SER A 373 -30.46 24.84 -12.81
N GLY A 374 -31.05 24.06 -11.90
CA GLY A 374 -32.50 23.99 -11.67
C GLY A 374 -33.30 23.36 -12.82
N ILE A 375 -32.63 22.92 -13.89
CA ILE A 375 -33.24 22.27 -15.06
C ILE A 375 -33.57 20.83 -14.70
N ASP A 376 -34.79 20.39 -15.01
CA ASP A 376 -35.16 18.98 -14.87
C ASP A 376 -34.55 18.15 -16.00
N TRP A 377 -33.43 17.48 -15.69
CA TRP A 377 -32.72 16.59 -16.61
C TRP A 377 -33.23 15.15 -16.55
N ARG A 378 -34.27 14.84 -15.77
CA ARG A 378 -34.82 13.48 -15.67
C ARG A 378 -35.20 12.90 -17.03
N PRO A 379 -35.96 13.61 -17.90
CA PRO A 379 -36.37 13.05 -19.19
C PRO A 379 -35.18 12.70 -20.09
N VAL A 380 -34.16 13.58 -20.11
CA VAL A 380 -32.95 13.38 -20.90
C VAL A 380 -32.14 12.20 -20.37
N THR A 381 -31.99 12.12 -19.05
CA THR A 381 -31.19 11.09 -18.39
C THR A 381 -31.84 9.71 -18.54
N GLU A 382 -33.15 9.60 -18.33
CA GLU A 382 -33.90 8.35 -18.53
C GLU A 382 -33.80 7.87 -19.98
N ALA A 383 -33.99 8.78 -20.95
CA ALA A 383 -33.87 8.46 -22.37
C ALA A 383 -32.44 8.01 -22.74
N GLN A 384 -31.41 8.61 -22.14
CA GLN A 384 -30.01 8.22 -22.34
C GLN A 384 -29.72 6.84 -21.75
N MET A 385 -30.11 6.56 -20.50
CA MET A 385 -29.90 5.24 -19.88
C MET A 385 -30.58 4.12 -20.68
N GLN A 386 -31.81 4.38 -21.15
CA GLN A 386 -32.53 3.46 -22.00
C GLN A 386 -31.83 3.25 -23.35
N ARG A 387 -31.45 4.34 -24.03
CA ARG A 387 -30.77 4.30 -25.33
C ARG A 387 -29.41 3.59 -25.25
N TRP A 388 -28.70 3.75 -24.15
CA TRP A 388 -27.39 3.12 -23.94
C TRP A 388 -27.47 1.73 -23.32
N GLY A 389 -28.67 1.22 -23.03
CA GLY A 389 -28.88 -0.13 -22.53
C GLY A 389 -28.36 -0.38 -21.12
N VAL A 390 -28.37 0.64 -20.26
CA VAL A 390 -27.88 0.54 -18.88
C VAL A 390 -28.91 -0.15 -18.00
N LYS A 391 -28.63 -1.37 -17.54
CA LYS A 391 -29.50 -2.14 -16.65
C LYS A 391 -29.39 -1.62 -15.21
N HIS A 392 -30.53 -1.29 -14.61
CA HIS A 392 -30.61 -0.77 -13.24
C HIS A 392 -31.98 -1.03 -12.62
N HIS A 393 -32.04 -1.02 -11.28
CA HIS A 393 -33.27 -1.20 -10.51
C HIS A 393 -33.91 0.13 -10.12
N GLU A 394 -33.09 1.17 -9.96
CA GLU A 394 -33.53 2.49 -9.52
C GLU A 394 -32.67 3.59 -10.15
N LEU A 395 -33.28 4.73 -10.48
CA LEU A 395 -32.59 5.95 -10.94
C LEU A 395 -33.00 7.13 -10.04
N ARG A 396 -32.03 7.76 -9.39
CA ARG A 396 -32.23 8.90 -8.49
C ARG A 396 -31.62 10.16 -9.08
N LEU A 397 -32.44 11.19 -9.28
CA LEU A 397 -31.99 12.55 -9.58
C LEU A 397 -32.05 13.42 -8.33
N GLY A 398 -30.97 14.16 -8.10
CA GLY A 398 -30.84 15.12 -7.00
C GLY A 398 -30.10 14.55 -5.78
N LYS A 399 -29.21 15.37 -5.22
CA LYS A 399 -28.48 15.07 -3.98
C LYS A 399 -29.42 15.27 -2.77
N PRO A 400 -29.76 14.22 -1.98
CA PRO A 400 -30.59 14.40 -0.78
C PRO A 400 -29.81 15.21 0.27
N HIS A 401 -30.46 16.10 1.02
CA HIS A 401 -29.79 17.01 1.98
C HIS A 401 -28.79 16.28 2.89
N ALA A 402 -27.54 16.76 2.93
CA ALA A 402 -26.46 16.20 3.75
C ALA A 402 -25.43 17.29 4.10
N ASP A 403 -24.77 17.16 5.25
CA ASP A 403 -23.68 18.07 5.67
C ASP A 403 -22.34 17.77 4.96
N TYR A 404 -22.18 16.60 4.33
CA TYR A 404 -21.04 16.23 3.45
C TYR A 404 -21.45 15.28 2.31
N TYR A 405 -20.80 15.41 1.14
CA TYR A 405 -20.86 14.43 0.03
C TYR A 405 -19.46 13.95 -0.37
N ILE A 406 -19.35 12.70 -0.84
CA ILE A 406 -18.11 12.06 -1.35
C ILE A 406 -18.41 11.39 -2.70
N ASP A 407 -17.47 11.45 -3.66
CA ASP A 407 -17.70 11.17 -5.11
C ASP A 407 -16.68 10.22 -5.82
N ASP A 408 -17.18 9.56 -6.87
CA ASP A 408 -16.76 8.69 -8.01
C ASP A 408 -15.41 7.94 -8.19
N LYS A 409 -14.31 8.17 -7.46
CA LYS A 409 -13.00 7.56 -7.88
C LYS A 409 -12.62 6.20 -7.26
N LEU A 410 -13.58 5.34 -6.93
CA LEU A 410 -13.29 4.16 -6.08
C LEU A 410 -13.24 2.79 -6.77
N ILE A 411 -13.89 2.60 -7.94
CA ILE A 411 -13.93 1.30 -8.64
C ILE A 411 -13.73 1.49 -10.14
N THR A 412 -12.76 0.79 -10.75
CA THR A 412 -12.50 0.83 -12.20
C THR A 412 -13.36 -0.16 -12.98
N PRO A 413 -13.57 0.02 -14.30
CA PRO A 413 -14.28 -0.95 -15.15
C PRO A 413 -13.74 -2.38 -15.03
N THR A 414 -12.41 -2.53 -14.98
CA THR A 414 -11.75 -3.84 -14.78
C THR A 414 -12.10 -4.47 -13.43
N GLN A 415 -12.20 -3.66 -12.36
CA GLN A 415 -12.61 -4.16 -11.05
C GLN A 415 -14.07 -4.62 -11.05
N MET A 416 -14.96 -3.89 -11.74
CA MET A 416 -16.36 -4.30 -11.93
C MET A 416 -16.49 -5.60 -12.74
N GLN A 417 -15.69 -5.76 -13.80
CA GLN A 417 -15.64 -6.99 -14.60
C GLN A 417 -15.19 -8.20 -13.77
N ASN A 418 -14.15 -8.02 -12.93
CA ASN A 418 -13.68 -9.07 -12.03
C ASN A 418 -14.72 -9.45 -10.98
N MET A 419 -15.44 -8.47 -10.42
CA MET A 419 -16.55 -8.71 -9.50
C MET A 419 -17.69 -9.49 -10.17
N ALA A 420 -18.03 -9.16 -11.41
CA ALA A 420 -19.05 -9.88 -12.17
C ALA A 420 -18.65 -11.34 -12.47
N ALA A 421 -17.37 -11.58 -12.78
CA ALA A 421 -16.85 -12.93 -12.99
C ALA A 421 -16.95 -13.80 -11.73
N GLU A 422 -16.61 -13.25 -10.57
CA GLU A 422 -16.74 -13.96 -9.29
C GLU A 422 -18.21 -14.20 -8.89
N ALA A 423 -19.09 -13.23 -9.14
CA ALA A 423 -20.53 -13.38 -8.92
C ALA A 423 -21.13 -14.54 -9.74
N ARG A 424 -20.74 -14.66 -11.02
CA ARG A 424 -21.14 -15.77 -11.90
C ARG A 424 -20.67 -17.11 -11.36
N LYS A 425 -19.40 -17.22 -10.95
CA LYS A 425 -18.86 -18.45 -10.33
C LYS A 425 -19.58 -18.81 -9.03
N ALA A 426 -19.96 -17.84 -8.21
CA ALA A 426 -20.71 -18.08 -6.97
C ALA A 426 -22.12 -18.61 -7.24
N LYS A 427 -22.80 -18.09 -8.27
CA LYS A 427 -24.10 -18.58 -8.76
C LYS A 427 -24.02 -20.01 -9.32
N GLU A 428 -22.98 -20.31 -10.10
CA GLU A 428 -22.72 -21.66 -10.62
C GLU A 428 -22.41 -22.69 -9.52
N ARG A 429 -21.88 -22.24 -8.37
CA ARG A 429 -21.60 -23.07 -7.18
C ARG A 429 -22.80 -23.19 -6.22
N GLY A 430 -23.94 -22.56 -6.51
CA GLY A 430 -25.14 -22.60 -5.66
C GLY A 430 -25.00 -21.83 -4.33
N ALA A 431 -24.12 -20.83 -4.27
CA ALA A 431 -23.79 -20.09 -3.04
C ALA A 431 -24.53 -18.73 -2.89
N ILE A 432 -25.52 -18.44 -3.75
CA ILE A 432 -26.36 -17.23 -3.71
C ILE A 432 -27.82 -17.63 -3.90
#